data_AF-A0A0C3BV83-F1
#
_entry.id   AF-A0A0C3BV83-F1
#
_cell.length_a   1.000
_cell.length_b   1.000
_cell.length_c   1.000
_cell.angle_alpha   90.00
_cell.angle_beta   90.00
_cell.angle_gamma   90.00
#
_symmetry.space_group_name_H-M   'P 1'
#
loop_
_entity.id
_entity.type
_entity.pdbx_description
1 polymer ?
#
loop_
_entity_poly.entity_id
_entity_poly.type
_entity_poly.pdbx_seq_one_letter_code
_entity_poly.pdbx_strand_id
1 'polypeptide(L)'
;MSDTALPLEVYELIVDSLAKKDVGLTSIRACSLVCRAFLPLARKHAFASIEINNPFAPEDRPSPSTESFGRGLDRNPEIGEYVHRVDYCITARDDINHIMSQFLRALVKLTKLKSLTIWHDSVKKIRWRTQDWPMRRVLLHLMQLPTLSHLKLHWIENFPVSDFIYGSSLKHLRVEDIDFAEEDIVPPFASPPPHDSVYLYEGHEWGLLDKTLTKKDAWLGLKAVSLTIKIFTHDAADKEEGLVDALNQLPNTQLQKLSKSGAFNFKFEVAEKWIDEGASKKR
;
A
#
# COMPACT_ATOMS: atom_id res chain seq x y z
N MET A 1 -30.48 -6.71 -45.25
CA MET A 1 -29.76 -5.61 -44.58
C MET A 1 -28.71 -6.26 -43.71
N SER A 2 -27.45 -6.22 -44.14
CA SER A 2 -26.31 -6.79 -43.41
C SER A 2 -26.01 -5.89 -42.21
N ASP A 3 -26.13 -6.45 -41.02
CA ASP A 3 -25.90 -5.80 -39.73
C ASP A 3 -24.41 -5.43 -39.60
N THR A 4 -24.07 -4.15 -39.80
CA THR A 4 -22.69 -3.64 -39.68
C THR A 4 -22.37 -3.28 -38.23
N ALA A 5 -22.66 -4.19 -37.30
CA ALA A 5 -22.27 -4.01 -35.91
C ALA A 5 -20.78 -4.32 -35.75
N LEU A 6 -20.05 -3.45 -35.04
CA LEU A 6 -18.65 -3.73 -34.71
C LEU A 6 -18.58 -4.91 -33.72
N PRO A 7 -17.55 -5.77 -33.80
CA PRO A 7 -17.32 -6.83 -32.83
C PRO A 7 -17.14 -6.27 -31.40
N LEU A 8 -17.54 -7.04 -30.39
CA LEU A 8 -17.49 -6.63 -28.98
C LEU A 8 -16.06 -6.32 -28.52
N GLU A 9 -15.08 -7.02 -29.08
CA GLU A 9 -13.66 -6.85 -28.83
C GLU A 9 -13.18 -5.44 -29.21
N VAL A 10 -13.76 -4.86 -30.27
CA VAL A 10 -13.43 -3.49 -30.69
C VAL A 10 -13.98 -2.49 -29.67
N TYR A 11 -15.18 -2.70 -29.15
CA TYR A 11 -15.74 -1.85 -28.10
C TYR A 11 -14.94 -1.96 -26.79
N GLU A 12 -14.49 -3.16 -26.41
CA GLU A 12 -13.61 -3.35 -25.26
C GLU A 12 -12.30 -2.58 -25.43
N LEU A 13 -11.65 -2.66 -26.58
CA LEU A 13 -10.42 -1.91 -26.86
C LEU A 13 -10.63 -0.39 -26.80
N ILE A 14 -11.77 0.12 -27.26
CA ILE A 14 -12.11 1.54 -27.18
C ILE A 14 -12.27 1.95 -25.72
N VAL A 15 -13.07 1.21 -24.93
CA VAL A 15 -13.30 1.51 -23.52
C VAL A 15 -12.00 1.39 -22.70
N ASP A 16 -11.20 0.34 -22.92
CA ASP A 16 -9.87 0.16 -22.32
C ASP A 16 -8.96 1.35 -22.63
N SER A 17 -8.99 1.86 -23.86
CA SER A 17 -8.17 3.00 -24.29
C SER A 17 -8.62 4.32 -23.67
N LEU A 18 -9.92 4.52 -23.50
CA LEU A 18 -10.48 5.67 -22.80
C LEU A 18 -10.10 5.62 -21.31
N ALA A 19 -10.23 4.46 -20.67
CA ALA A 19 -9.92 4.26 -19.26
C ALA A 19 -8.46 4.62 -18.91
N LYS A 20 -7.52 4.38 -19.84
CA LYS A 20 -6.10 4.71 -19.65
C LYS A 20 -5.80 6.21 -19.68
N LYS A 21 -6.62 7.01 -20.39
CA LYS A 21 -6.41 8.46 -20.56
C LYS A 21 -7.21 9.29 -19.57
N ASP A 22 -8.33 8.77 -19.11
CA ASP A 22 -9.31 9.49 -18.31
C ASP A 22 -9.09 9.28 -16.81
N VAL A 23 -8.34 10.21 -16.19
CA VAL A 23 -8.07 10.21 -14.74
C VAL A 23 -9.37 10.32 -13.91
N GLY A 24 -10.41 10.97 -14.45
CA GLY A 24 -11.68 11.25 -13.76
C GLY A 24 -12.75 10.17 -13.92
N LEU A 25 -12.53 9.17 -14.77
CA LEU A 25 -13.53 8.18 -15.19
C LEU A 25 -14.82 8.81 -15.79
N THR A 26 -14.77 10.08 -16.23
CA THR A 26 -15.90 10.80 -16.83
C THR A 26 -16.35 10.14 -18.14
N SER A 27 -15.40 9.81 -19.03
CA SER A 27 -15.66 9.07 -20.26
C SER A 27 -16.18 7.66 -19.97
N ILE A 28 -15.64 6.99 -18.95
CA ILE A 28 -16.09 5.64 -18.55
C ILE A 28 -17.52 5.65 -18.01
N ARG A 29 -17.87 6.66 -17.20
CA ARG A 29 -19.24 6.89 -16.73
C ARG A 29 -20.18 7.17 -17.89
N ALA A 30 -19.78 8.02 -18.84
CA ALA A 30 -20.56 8.27 -20.04
C ALA A 30 -20.78 6.97 -20.85
N CYS A 31 -19.75 6.15 -21.04
CA CYS A 31 -19.85 4.84 -21.69
C CYS A 31 -20.90 3.94 -21.03
N SER A 32 -20.99 3.93 -19.70
CA SER A 32 -21.99 3.12 -18.98
C SER A 32 -23.45 3.51 -19.27
N LEU A 33 -23.67 4.73 -19.77
CA LEU A 33 -24.99 5.27 -20.10
C LEU A 33 -25.36 5.08 -21.57
N VAL A 34 -24.41 4.73 -22.44
CA VAL A 34 -24.64 4.61 -23.90
C VAL A 34 -25.62 3.47 -24.20
N CYS A 35 -25.31 2.25 -23.74
CA CYS A 35 -26.18 1.09 -23.90
C CYS A 35 -25.82 -0.04 -22.92
N ARG A 36 -26.68 -1.07 -22.85
CA ARG A 36 -26.49 -2.22 -21.94
C ARG A 36 -25.21 -3.01 -22.20
N ALA A 37 -24.71 -3.06 -23.43
CA ALA A 37 -23.49 -3.78 -23.77
C ALA A 37 -22.22 -3.09 -23.22
N PHE A 38 -22.24 -1.76 -23.10
CA PHE A 38 -21.10 -0.99 -22.57
C PHE A 38 -21.04 -1.00 -21.05
N LEU A 39 -22.17 -1.25 -20.37
CA LEU A 39 -22.24 -1.27 -18.91
C LEU A 39 -21.21 -2.21 -18.25
N PRO A 40 -21.11 -3.51 -18.62
CA PRO A 40 -20.10 -4.40 -18.02
C PRO A 40 -18.66 -3.96 -18.32
N LEU A 41 -18.39 -3.47 -19.53
CA LEU A 41 -17.07 -2.93 -19.91
C LEU A 41 -16.70 -1.71 -19.07
N ALA A 42 -17.65 -0.77 -18.90
CA ALA A 42 -17.44 0.42 -18.08
C ALA A 42 -17.26 0.07 -16.60
N ARG A 43 -18.03 -0.87 -16.06
CA ARG A 43 -17.92 -1.32 -14.65
C ARG A 43 -16.55 -1.89 -14.33
N LYS A 44 -15.98 -2.71 -15.24
CA LYS A 44 -14.62 -3.26 -15.13
C LYS A 44 -13.59 -2.17 -14.83
N HIS A 45 -13.66 -1.02 -15.50
CA HIS A 45 -12.74 0.09 -15.24
C HIS A 45 -13.17 1.00 -14.09
N ALA A 46 -14.47 1.25 -13.95
CA ALA A 46 -15.03 2.10 -12.90
C ALA A 46 -14.68 1.61 -11.49
N PHE A 47 -14.59 0.29 -11.31
CA PHE A 47 -14.29 -0.36 -10.04
C PHE A 47 -12.89 -0.97 -9.97
N ALA A 48 -12.05 -0.80 -11.00
CA ALA A 48 -10.69 -1.38 -11.05
C ALA A 48 -9.79 -0.88 -9.92
N SER A 49 -9.94 0.39 -9.55
CA SER A 49 -9.16 1.06 -8.53
C SER A 49 -10.09 1.79 -7.58
N ILE A 50 -10.00 1.47 -6.29
CA ILE A 50 -10.81 2.07 -5.24
C ILE A 50 -9.90 2.78 -4.25
N GLU A 51 -10.22 4.04 -3.96
CA GLU A 51 -9.59 4.82 -2.89
C GLU A 51 -10.60 4.92 -1.75
N ILE A 52 -10.23 4.50 -0.54
CA ILE A 52 -11.11 4.42 0.62
C ILE A 52 -10.63 5.42 1.66
N ASN A 53 -11.56 6.24 2.15
CA ASN A 53 -11.31 7.34 3.08
C ASN A 53 -10.19 8.30 2.64
N ASN A 54 -9.96 8.48 1.34
CA ASN A 54 -8.98 9.46 0.87
C ASN A 54 -9.45 10.89 1.27
N PRO A 55 -8.75 11.58 2.20
CA PRO A 55 -9.05 12.94 2.63
C PRO A 55 -8.74 13.99 1.55
N PHE A 56 -7.91 13.63 0.56
CA PHE A 56 -7.52 14.49 -0.56
C PHE A 56 -8.41 14.28 -1.79
N ALA A 57 -9.49 13.50 -1.67
CA ALA A 57 -10.42 13.30 -2.76
C ALA A 57 -11.12 14.63 -3.12
N PRO A 58 -11.27 14.95 -4.42
CA PRO A 58 -12.02 16.13 -4.86
C PRO A 58 -13.45 16.18 -4.30
N GLU A 59 -13.96 17.37 -3.99
CA GLU A 59 -15.32 17.54 -3.43
C GLU A 59 -16.42 17.00 -4.34
N ASP A 60 -16.24 17.07 -5.67
CA ASP A 60 -17.16 16.53 -6.67
C ASP A 60 -17.10 15.00 -6.80
N ARG A 61 -16.11 14.37 -6.16
CA ARG A 61 -15.89 12.94 -6.18
C ARG A 61 -15.34 12.43 -4.84
N PRO A 62 -16.17 12.43 -3.78
CA PRO A 62 -15.73 11.96 -2.49
C PRO A 62 -15.34 10.48 -2.55
N SER A 63 -14.28 10.13 -1.83
CA SER A 63 -13.90 8.75 -1.63
C SER A 63 -14.95 8.04 -0.77
N PRO A 64 -15.31 6.78 -1.08
CA PRO A 64 -16.20 6.00 -0.23
C PRO A 64 -15.59 5.83 1.17
N SER A 65 -16.46 5.92 2.18
CA SER A 65 -16.08 5.52 3.53
C SER A 65 -15.91 4.01 3.65
N THR A 66 -15.14 3.55 4.63
CA THR A 66 -15.03 2.14 5.05
C THR A 66 -16.39 1.42 5.08
N GLU A 67 -17.39 2.06 5.70
CA GLU A 67 -18.75 1.52 5.83
C GLU A 67 -19.49 1.46 4.48
N SER A 68 -19.42 2.54 3.69
CA SER A 68 -20.11 2.62 2.40
C SER A 68 -19.56 1.58 1.43
N PHE A 69 -18.24 1.40 1.43
CA PHE A 69 -17.58 0.38 0.63
C PHE A 69 -17.95 -1.03 1.08
N GLY A 70 -17.87 -1.33 2.39
CA GLY A 70 -18.26 -2.63 2.93
C GLY A 70 -19.69 -3.00 2.58
N ARG A 71 -20.63 -2.07 2.79
CA ARG A 71 -22.05 -2.25 2.44
C ARG A 71 -22.25 -2.40 0.93
N GLY A 72 -21.50 -1.67 0.12
CA GLY A 72 -21.55 -1.73 -1.35
C GLY A 72 -21.17 -3.10 -1.88
N LEU A 73 -20.08 -3.66 -1.37
CA LEU A 73 -19.62 -5.01 -1.73
C LEU A 73 -20.50 -6.12 -1.18
N ASP A 74 -21.10 -5.95 0.01
CA ASP A 74 -22.04 -6.94 0.53
C ASP A 74 -23.32 -7.02 -0.31
N ARG A 75 -23.76 -5.89 -0.88
CA ARG A 75 -24.93 -5.84 -1.78
C ARG A 75 -24.63 -6.32 -3.20
N ASN A 76 -23.41 -6.11 -3.69
CA ASN A 76 -23.01 -6.41 -5.06
C ASN A 76 -21.62 -7.10 -5.03
N PRO A 77 -21.54 -8.37 -4.60
CA PRO A 77 -20.28 -9.07 -4.43
C PRO A 77 -19.49 -9.20 -5.75
N GLU A 78 -20.17 -9.21 -6.90
CA GLU A 78 -19.54 -9.23 -8.21
C GLU A 78 -18.68 -8.01 -8.51
N ILE A 79 -18.87 -6.89 -7.79
CA ILE A 79 -17.99 -5.73 -7.90
C ILE A 79 -16.57 -6.08 -7.45
N GLY A 80 -16.44 -6.95 -6.44
CA GLY A 80 -15.15 -7.41 -5.93
C GLY A 80 -14.29 -8.08 -6.99
N GLU A 81 -14.90 -8.67 -8.02
CA GLU A 81 -14.20 -9.31 -9.13
C GLU A 81 -13.48 -8.32 -10.06
N TYR A 82 -13.91 -7.05 -10.06
CA TYR A 82 -13.28 -5.98 -10.84
C TYR A 82 -12.20 -5.24 -10.06
N VAL A 83 -12.20 -5.31 -8.72
CA VAL A 83 -11.26 -4.55 -7.88
C VAL A 83 -9.87 -5.18 -7.95
N HIS A 84 -8.94 -4.43 -8.54
CA HIS A 84 -7.54 -4.84 -8.68
C HIS A 84 -6.58 -3.96 -7.89
N ARG A 85 -6.99 -2.75 -7.52
CA ARG A 85 -6.21 -1.84 -6.69
C ARG A 85 -7.08 -1.27 -5.59
N VAL A 86 -6.58 -1.33 -4.36
CA VAL A 86 -7.16 -0.66 -3.21
C VAL A 86 -6.12 0.28 -2.62
N ASP A 87 -6.49 1.53 -2.45
CA ASP A 87 -5.75 2.53 -1.71
C ASP A 87 -6.56 2.87 -0.45
N TYR A 88 -6.11 2.42 0.71
CA TYR A 88 -6.86 2.52 1.95
C TYR A 88 -6.15 3.46 2.93
N CYS A 89 -6.79 4.60 3.18
CA CYS A 89 -6.45 5.49 4.27
C CYS A 89 -7.16 5.02 5.55
N ILE A 90 -6.39 4.57 6.52
CA ILE A 90 -6.90 4.31 7.87
C ILE A 90 -7.22 5.67 8.48
N THR A 91 -8.36 5.78 9.15
CA THR A 91 -8.76 7.00 9.85
C THR A 91 -8.98 6.71 11.33
N ALA A 92 -8.95 7.74 12.19
CA ALA A 92 -9.28 7.61 13.61
C ALA A 92 -10.70 7.05 13.86
N ARG A 93 -11.60 7.08 12.87
CA ARG A 93 -12.93 6.47 12.95
C ARG A 93 -12.92 4.96 12.77
N ASP A 94 -11.90 4.41 12.11
CA ASP A 94 -11.76 2.97 11.88
C ASP A 94 -11.36 2.21 13.15
N ASP A 95 -10.85 2.91 14.17
CA ASP A 95 -10.54 2.33 15.50
C ASP A 95 -11.81 1.90 16.28
N ILE A 96 -13.00 2.28 15.83
CA ILE A 96 -14.26 1.93 16.52
C ILE A 96 -14.75 0.56 16.04
N ASN A 97 -14.49 -0.45 16.88
CA ASN A 97 -14.66 -1.90 16.68
C ASN A 97 -15.92 -2.41 15.92
N HIS A 98 -17.04 -1.69 15.90
CA HIS A 98 -18.26 -2.20 15.26
C HIS A 98 -18.31 -1.98 13.74
N ILE A 99 -17.75 -0.87 13.25
CA ILE A 99 -17.80 -0.48 11.82
C ILE A 99 -16.84 -1.34 11.00
N MET A 100 -15.74 -1.76 11.62
CA MET A 100 -14.70 -2.54 10.97
C MET A 100 -15.19 -3.94 10.53
N SER A 101 -16.14 -4.56 11.23
CA SER A 101 -16.59 -5.95 10.93
C SER A 101 -17.17 -6.17 9.52
N GLN A 102 -17.93 -5.23 8.96
CA GLN A 102 -18.48 -5.35 7.60
C GLN A 102 -17.40 -5.14 6.55
N PHE A 103 -16.58 -4.12 6.74
CA PHE A 103 -15.48 -3.80 5.84
C PHE A 103 -14.44 -4.92 5.78
N LEU A 104 -14.05 -5.47 6.92
CA LEU A 104 -13.12 -6.59 6.98
C LEU A 104 -13.65 -7.80 6.21
N ARG A 105 -14.95 -8.13 6.34
CA ARG A 105 -15.58 -9.19 5.55
C ARG A 105 -15.59 -8.89 4.06
N ALA A 106 -15.77 -7.62 3.69
CA ALA A 106 -15.77 -7.19 2.29
C ALA A 106 -14.36 -7.27 1.69
N LEU A 107 -13.32 -6.85 2.42
CA LEU A 107 -11.93 -6.92 1.97
C LEU A 107 -11.48 -8.35 1.66
N VAL A 108 -11.85 -9.33 2.50
CA VAL A 108 -11.52 -10.74 2.29
C VAL A 108 -12.09 -11.29 0.97
N LYS A 109 -13.15 -10.67 0.43
CA LYS A 109 -13.74 -11.06 -0.86
C LYS A 109 -12.95 -10.56 -2.07
N LEU A 110 -11.94 -9.70 -1.89
CA LEU A 110 -11.15 -9.10 -2.97
C LEU A 110 -10.06 -10.05 -3.48
N THR A 111 -10.46 -11.21 -4.00
CA THR A 111 -9.56 -12.30 -4.40
C THR A 111 -8.68 -11.98 -5.62
N LYS A 112 -9.06 -10.97 -6.42
CA LYS A 112 -8.33 -10.51 -7.61
C LYS A 112 -7.48 -9.27 -7.38
N LEU A 113 -7.25 -8.90 -6.11
CA LEU A 113 -6.45 -7.74 -5.74
C LEU A 113 -5.00 -7.92 -6.21
N LYS A 114 -4.49 -6.93 -6.94
CA LYS A 114 -3.12 -6.91 -7.47
C LYS A 114 -2.23 -5.88 -6.78
N SER A 115 -2.83 -4.79 -6.31
CA SER A 115 -2.14 -3.68 -5.66
C SER A 115 -2.89 -3.26 -4.39
N LEU A 116 -2.16 -3.14 -3.29
CA LEU A 116 -2.68 -2.68 -2.01
C LEU A 116 -1.78 -1.56 -1.48
N THR A 117 -2.37 -0.39 -1.23
CA THR A 117 -1.73 0.71 -0.50
C THR A 117 -2.43 0.89 0.83
N ILE A 118 -1.66 1.00 1.91
CA ILE A 118 -2.15 1.27 3.26
C ILE A 118 -1.37 2.44 3.82
N TRP A 119 -2.10 3.44 4.29
CA TRP A 119 -1.53 4.65 4.88
C TRP A 119 -2.49 5.24 5.92
N HIS A 120 -2.03 6.26 6.65
CA HIS A 120 -2.78 6.90 7.73
C HIS A 120 -2.71 8.41 7.59
N ASP A 121 -3.86 9.08 7.64
CA ASP A 121 -3.94 10.55 7.68
C ASP A 121 -3.96 11.07 9.12
N SER A 122 -3.03 10.61 9.97
CA SER A 122 -2.97 11.02 11.36
C SER A 122 -1.56 11.42 11.77
N VAL A 123 -1.51 12.29 12.77
CA VAL A 123 -0.27 12.73 13.42
C VAL A 123 0.48 11.55 14.07
N LYS A 124 -0.22 10.46 14.39
CA LYS A 124 0.36 9.25 15.00
C LYS A 124 0.43 8.11 13.98
N LYS A 125 1.54 7.36 13.99
CA LYS A 125 1.71 6.16 13.16
C LYS A 125 0.73 5.06 13.55
N ILE A 126 0.44 4.18 12.61
CA ILE A 126 -0.40 2.99 12.85
C ILE A 126 0.38 2.01 13.72
N ARG A 127 -0.14 1.64 14.88
CA ARG A 127 0.44 0.59 15.71
C ARG A 127 0.12 -0.79 15.19
N TRP A 128 1.01 -1.36 14.39
CA TRP A 128 0.78 -2.65 13.74
C TRP A 128 0.50 -3.78 14.73
N ARG A 129 1.25 -3.83 15.85
CA ARG A 129 1.15 -4.88 16.87
C ARG A 129 0.15 -4.62 18.00
N THR A 130 -0.77 -3.66 17.87
CA THR A 130 -1.82 -3.48 18.89
C THR A 130 -2.65 -4.75 19.02
N GLN A 131 -2.79 -5.28 20.24
CA GLN A 131 -3.40 -6.58 20.54
C GLN A 131 -4.85 -6.70 20.01
N ASP A 132 -5.53 -5.56 19.85
CA ASP A 132 -6.92 -5.46 19.40
C ASP A 132 -7.07 -4.76 18.04
N TRP A 133 -6.15 -4.97 17.09
CA TRP A 133 -6.32 -4.46 15.72
C TRP A 133 -6.80 -5.54 14.74
N PRO A 134 -8.13 -5.77 14.61
CA PRO A 134 -8.73 -6.73 13.68
C PRO A 134 -8.24 -6.61 12.24
N MET A 135 -7.91 -5.40 11.80
CA MET A 135 -7.43 -5.14 10.45
C MET A 135 -6.14 -5.88 10.14
N ARG A 136 -5.22 -6.03 11.10
CA ARG A 136 -3.96 -6.77 10.88
C ARG A 136 -4.20 -8.14 10.26
N ARG A 137 -5.17 -8.91 10.79
CA ARG A 137 -5.48 -10.26 10.28
C ARG A 137 -5.94 -10.24 8.82
N VAL A 138 -6.76 -9.24 8.46
CA VAL A 138 -7.25 -9.09 7.09
C VAL A 138 -6.12 -8.64 6.16
N LEU A 139 -5.27 -7.71 6.59
CA LEU A 139 -4.12 -7.30 5.79
C LEU A 139 -3.16 -8.45 5.54
N LEU A 140 -2.86 -9.26 6.56
CA LEU A 140 -2.06 -10.47 6.40
C LEU A 140 -2.70 -11.46 5.44
N HIS A 141 -4.02 -11.64 5.50
CA HIS A 141 -4.75 -12.46 4.53
C HIS A 141 -4.63 -11.91 3.11
N LEU A 142 -4.80 -10.61 2.91
CA LEU A 142 -4.64 -9.96 1.60
C LEU A 142 -3.21 -10.11 1.07
N MET A 143 -2.21 -10.02 1.94
CA MET A 143 -0.80 -10.23 1.58
C MET A 143 -0.52 -11.65 1.09
N GLN A 144 -1.30 -12.65 1.53
CA GLN A 144 -1.20 -14.04 1.07
C GLN A 144 -1.86 -14.29 -0.30
N LEU A 145 -2.56 -13.30 -0.86
CA LEU A 145 -3.22 -13.49 -2.15
C LEU A 145 -2.20 -13.74 -3.26
N PRO A 146 -2.37 -14.80 -4.08
CA PRO A 146 -1.43 -15.12 -5.14
C PRO A 146 -1.42 -14.07 -6.26
N THR A 147 -2.46 -13.23 -6.34
CA THR A 147 -2.60 -12.14 -7.29
C THR A 147 -1.92 -10.85 -6.83
N LEU A 148 -1.68 -10.70 -5.52
CA LEU A 148 -1.13 -9.47 -4.97
C LEU A 148 0.34 -9.37 -5.36
N SER A 149 0.64 -8.37 -6.18
CA SER A 149 1.96 -8.15 -6.75
C SER A 149 2.58 -6.82 -6.33
N HIS A 150 1.77 -5.88 -5.84
CA HIS A 150 2.23 -4.59 -5.36
C HIS A 150 1.67 -4.34 -3.96
N LEU A 151 2.56 -3.97 -3.03
CA LEU A 151 2.22 -3.60 -1.67
C LEU A 151 2.95 -2.31 -1.33
N LYS A 152 2.18 -1.30 -0.95
CA LYS A 152 2.70 -0.05 -0.39
C LYS A 152 2.20 0.09 1.04
N LEU A 153 3.13 0.27 1.98
CA LEU A 153 2.85 0.54 3.38
C LEU A 153 3.46 1.89 3.73
N HIS A 154 2.70 2.74 4.41
CA HIS A 154 3.14 4.07 4.81
C HIS A 154 2.73 4.39 6.25
N TRP A 155 3.63 5.01 7.02
CA TRP A 155 3.34 5.60 8.33
C TRP A 155 2.91 4.58 9.41
N ILE A 156 3.72 3.53 9.59
CA ILE A 156 3.43 2.39 10.49
C ILE A 156 4.50 2.29 11.58
N GLU A 157 4.10 2.06 12.82
CA GLU A 157 5.01 1.77 13.94
C GLU A 157 4.92 0.30 14.38
N ASN A 158 6.05 -0.23 14.86
CA ASN A 158 6.18 -1.62 15.35
C ASN A 158 5.80 -2.69 14.31
N PHE A 159 6.20 -2.50 13.05
CA PHE A 159 5.94 -3.47 11.97
C PHE A 159 6.90 -4.68 12.07
N PRO A 160 6.41 -5.91 12.21
CA PRO A 160 7.25 -7.10 12.18
C PRO A 160 7.66 -7.43 10.75
N VAL A 161 8.97 -7.46 10.48
CA VAL A 161 9.52 -7.83 9.17
C VAL A 161 9.09 -9.25 8.79
N SER A 162 8.89 -10.12 9.79
CA SER A 162 8.36 -11.46 9.57
C SER A 162 7.00 -11.47 8.87
N ASP A 163 6.15 -10.44 9.02
CA ASP A 163 4.84 -10.41 8.35
C ASP A 163 4.97 -10.23 6.83
N PHE A 164 6.14 -9.82 6.31
CA PHE A 164 6.35 -9.81 4.87
C PHE A 164 6.40 -11.24 4.28
N ILE A 165 6.82 -12.26 5.03
CA ILE A 165 7.00 -13.63 4.49
C ILE A 165 5.72 -14.22 3.87
N TYR A 166 4.56 -13.66 4.22
CA TYR A 166 3.27 -14.06 3.66
C TYR A 166 3.07 -13.63 2.19
N GLY A 167 3.84 -12.65 1.71
CA GLY A 167 3.73 -12.05 0.38
C GLY A 167 4.43 -12.85 -0.73
N SER A 168 4.20 -14.15 -0.87
CA SER A 168 4.96 -15.01 -1.79
C SER A 168 4.88 -14.59 -3.27
N SER A 169 3.81 -13.90 -3.67
CA SER A 169 3.57 -13.40 -5.03
C SER A 169 4.00 -11.94 -5.24
N LEU A 170 4.50 -11.28 -4.21
CA LEU A 170 4.82 -9.87 -4.24
C LEU A 170 5.98 -9.61 -5.21
N LYS A 171 5.80 -8.64 -6.11
CA LYS A 171 6.81 -8.22 -7.11
C LYS A 171 7.32 -6.82 -6.85
N HIS A 172 6.56 -6.01 -6.11
CA HIS A 172 6.87 -4.63 -5.78
C HIS A 172 6.45 -4.38 -4.33
N LEU A 173 7.44 -4.20 -3.47
CA LEU A 173 7.25 -3.75 -2.10
C LEU A 173 7.74 -2.31 -2.00
N ARG A 174 6.92 -1.42 -1.44
CA ARG A 174 7.27 -0.05 -1.10
C ARG A 174 6.91 0.21 0.36
N VAL A 175 7.89 0.57 1.16
CA VAL A 175 7.71 0.95 2.56
C VAL A 175 8.17 2.39 2.71
N GLU A 176 7.35 3.21 3.35
CA GLU A 176 7.64 4.62 3.62
C GLU A 176 7.34 4.90 5.11
N ASP A 177 8.26 5.55 5.82
CA ASP A 177 8.06 5.97 7.22
C ASP A 177 7.60 4.84 8.18
N ILE A 178 8.21 3.65 8.05
CA ILE A 178 7.90 2.48 8.88
C ILE A 178 8.97 2.26 9.95
N ASP A 179 8.54 2.01 11.17
CA ASP A 179 9.39 1.54 12.27
C ASP A 179 9.23 0.03 12.44
N PHE A 180 10.32 -0.72 12.49
CA PHE A 180 10.25 -2.17 12.58
C PHE A 180 10.24 -2.65 14.05
N ALA A 181 9.61 -3.79 14.32
CA ALA A 181 9.52 -4.34 15.67
C ALA A 181 10.83 -5.05 16.09
N GLU A 182 11.34 -4.73 17.28
CA GLU A 182 12.59 -5.31 17.83
C GLU A 182 12.49 -6.83 18.09
N GLU A 183 11.31 -7.38 18.36
CA GLU A 183 11.18 -8.81 18.74
C GLU A 183 11.57 -9.81 17.64
N ASP A 184 11.73 -9.39 16.39
CA ASP A 184 12.24 -10.26 15.32
C ASP A 184 13.76 -10.52 15.44
N ILE A 185 14.42 -9.96 16.47
CA ILE A 185 15.88 -9.99 16.70
C ILE A 185 16.38 -11.28 17.38
N VAL A 186 15.53 -12.12 18.02
CA VAL A 186 16.04 -13.22 18.88
C VAL A 186 15.34 -14.57 18.60
N PRO A 187 16.08 -15.65 18.23
CA PRO A 187 15.57 -17.02 18.39
C PRO A 187 15.40 -17.33 19.90
N PRO A 188 14.48 -18.22 20.33
CA PRO A 188 14.00 -18.34 21.71
C PRO A 188 15.01 -18.81 22.81
N PHE A 189 16.32 -18.63 22.64
CA PHE A 189 17.35 -19.12 23.56
C PHE A 189 18.46 -18.12 23.90
N ALA A 190 18.13 -16.88 24.27
CA ALA A 190 19.08 -16.03 24.98
C ALA A 190 18.36 -15.08 25.96
N SER A 191 18.80 -15.10 27.21
CA SER A 191 18.31 -14.27 28.32
C SER A 191 18.50 -12.77 28.08
N PRO A 192 17.69 -11.88 28.68
CA PRO A 192 17.66 -10.46 28.33
C PRO A 192 18.77 -9.65 29.04
N PRO A 193 19.34 -8.62 28.39
CA PRO A 193 20.07 -7.56 29.09
C PRO A 193 19.10 -6.45 29.58
N PRO A 194 19.54 -5.58 30.51
CA PRO A 194 18.68 -4.60 31.15
C PRO A 194 18.37 -3.39 30.24
N HIS A 195 17.18 -2.83 30.47
CA HIS A 195 16.57 -1.73 29.73
C HIS A 195 17.30 -0.40 29.89
N ASP A 196 17.53 0.25 28.75
CA ASP A 196 17.40 1.70 28.58
C ASP A 196 16.81 1.97 27.18
N SER A 197 15.87 2.92 27.13
CA SER A 197 14.98 3.26 26.00
C SER A 197 15.72 3.55 24.68
N VAL A 198 15.29 2.91 23.58
CA VAL A 198 15.79 3.17 22.22
C VAL A 198 14.70 3.85 21.38
N TYR A 199 15.03 5.04 20.88
CA TYR A 199 14.29 5.74 19.83
C TYR A 199 14.84 5.33 18.47
N LEU A 200 13.98 5.19 17.47
CA LEU A 200 14.32 4.72 16.12
C LEU A 200 15.26 5.70 15.39
N TYR A 201 16.57 5.42 15.45
CA TYR A 201 17.62 6.21 14.77
C TYR A 201 18.81 5.40 14.24
N GLU A 202 18.87 4.07 14.39
CA GLU A 202 20.08 3.30 14.05
C GLU A 202 19.88 2.33 12.88
N GLY A 203 20.84 2.32 11.95
CA GLY A 203 20.80 1.55 10.70
C GLY A 203 20.76 0.02 10.83
N HIS A 204 20.62 -0.51 12.04
CA HIS A 204 20.49 -1.94 12.33
C HIS A 204 19.21 -2.57 11.76
N GLU A 205 18.11 -1.81 11.65
CA GLU A 205 16.86 -2.29 11.07
C GLU A 205 17.01 -2.67 9.59
N TRP A 206 17.88 -1.97 8.85
CA TRP A 206 18.17 -2.27 7.46
C TRP A 206 18.87 -3.62 7.30
N GLY A 207 19.79 -3.96 8.21
CA GLY A 207 20.42 -5.28 8.25
C GLY A 207 19.43 -6.42 8.51
N LEU A 208 18.35 -6.18 9.27
CA LEU A 208 17.28 -7.16 9.46
C LEU A 208 16.45 -7.38 8.20
N LEU A 209 16.14 -6.30 7.48
CA LEU A 209 15.48 -6.39 6.18
C LEU A 209 16.33 -7.18 5.18
N ASP A 210 17.63 -6.89 5.10
CA ASP A 210 18.59 -7.64 4.27
C ASP A 210 18.60 -9.13 4.62
N LYS A 211 18.72 -9.46 5.91
CA LYS A 211 18.74 -10.84 6.38
C LYS A 211 17.43 -11.58 6.11
N THR A 212 16.29 -10.91 6.25
CA THR A 212 14.97 -11.53 6.09
C THR A 212 14.65 -11.74 4.61
N LEU A 213 14.91 -10.75 3.76
CA LEU A 213 14.67 -10.83 2.32
C LEU A 213 15.63 -11.81 1.62
N THR A 214 16.82 -12.05 2.18
CA THR A 214 17.80 -13.01 1.62
C THR A 214 17.76 -14.39 2.26
N LYS A 215 16.80 -14.66 3.16
CA LYS A 215 16.61 -16.00 3.71
C LYS A 215 16.28 -16.97 2.57
N LYS A 216 16.99 -18.09 2.52
CA LYS A 216 16.82 -19.13 1.50
C LYS A 216 15.34 -19.49 1.38
N ASP A 217 14.83 -19.49 0.14
CA ASP A 217 13.45 -19.83 -0.23
C ASP A 217 12.34 -18.87 0.26
N ALA A 218 12.68 -17.76 0.94
CA ALA A 218 11.65 -16.85 1.47
C ALA A 218 10.91 -16.07 0.37
N TRP A 219 11.54 -15.83 -0.79
CA TRP A 219 11.03 -14.89 -1.81
C TRP A 219 11.31 -15.33 -3.25
N LEU A 220 11.03 -16.59 -3.57
CA LEU A 220 11.32 -17.16 -4.91
C LEU A 220 10.64 -16.41 -6.07
N GLY A 221 9.57 -15.65 -5.82
CA GLY A 221 8.82 -14.88 -6.82
C GLY A 221 9.18 -13.39 -6.93
N LEU A 222 10.00 -12.86 -6.02
CA LEU A 222 10.25 -11.42 -5.90
C LEU A 222 11.21 -10.95 -7.00
N LYS A 223 10.66 -10.23 -7.99
CA LYS A 223 11.42 -9.77 -9.17
C LYS A 223 12.07 -8.40 -8.99
N ALA A 224 11.51 -7.58 -8.11
CA ALA A 224 12.01 -6.26 -7.83
C ALA A 224 11.64 -5.88 -6.39
N VAL A 225 12.51 -5.13 -5.73
CA VAL A 225 12.18 -4.43 -4.48
C VAL A 225 12.55 -2.99 -4.71
N SER A 226 11.63 -2.08 -4.45
CA SER A 226 11.88 -0.64 -4.50
C SER A 226 11.77 -0.11 -3.09
N LEU A 227 12.91 -0.03 -2.41
CA LEU A 227 12.97 0.61 -1.12
C LEU A 227 13.09 2.12 -1.31
N THR A 228 12.05 2.87 -0.95
CA THR A 228 12.05 4.34 -0.97
C THR A 228 12.11 4.84 0.46
N ILE A 229 13.31 5.18 0.92
CA ILE A 229 13.52 5.83 2.22
C ILE A 229 13.33 7.31 2.00
N LYS A 230 12.33 7.91 2.66
CA LYS A 230 12.18 9.37 2.75
C LYS A 230 12.71 9.80 4.10
N ILE A 231 13.62 10.76 4.11
CA ILE A 231 14.12 11.35 5.34
C ILE A 231 13.64 12.79 5.36
N PHE A 232 12.89 13.15 6.40
CA PHE A 232 12.43 14.50 6.63
C PHE A 232 13.40 15.20 7.58
N THR A 233 14.16 16.17 7.08
CA THR A 233 15.02 17.03 7.90
C THR A 233 14.27 18.30 8.29
N HIS A 234 14.46 18.76 9.53
CA HIS A 234 13.81 19.99 10.05
C HIS A 234 14.75 21.22 10.03
N ASP A 235 16.05 21.05 9.71
CA ASP A 235 17.06 22.11 9.80
C ASP A 235 18.07 22.04 8.64
N ALA A 236 18.30 23.22 8.03
CA ALA A 236 19.35 23.69 7.10
C ALA A 236 19.96 22.72 6.05
N ALA A 237 20.00 23.22 4.81
CA ALA A 237 20.58 22.58 3.61
C ALA A 237 21.99 21.98 3.79
N ASP A 238 22.78 22.50 4.74
CA ASP A 238 24.17 22.08 4.96
C ASP A 238 24.32 20.65 5.50
N LYS A 239 23.24 20.00 5.94
CA LYS A 239 23.24 18.58 6.38
C LYS A 239 22.73 17.60 5.33
N GLU A 240 22.29 18.07 4.18
CA GLU A 240 21.67 17.21 3.15
C GLU A 240 22.72 16.39 2.39
N GLU A 241 23.88 16.97 2.10
CA GLU A 241 24.93 16.33 1.29
C GLU A 241 25.45 15.04 1.93
N GLY A 242 25.80 15.09 3.24
CA GLY A 242 26.25 13.90 3.97
C GLY A 242 25.17 12.82 4.15
N LEU A 243 23.89 13.22 4.13
CA LEU A 243 22.76 12.31 4.28
C LEU A 243 22.46 11.56 2.97
N VAL A 244 22.52 12.27 1.84
CA VAL A 244 22.43 11.67 0.49
C VAL A 244 23.57 10.66 0.30
N ASP A 245 24.79 11.02 0.69
CA ASP A 245 25.93 10.10 0.64
C ASP A 245 25.73 8.88 1.53
N ALA A 246 25.28 9.05 2.77
CA ALA A 246 25.00 7.93 3.67
C ALA A 246 23.91 6.99 3.11
N LEU A 247 22.85 7.55 2.50
CA LEU A 247 21.80 6.79 1.83
C LEU A 247 22.31 6.02 0.60
N ASN A 248 23.15 6.65 -0.22
CA ASN A 248 23.77 6.01 -1.37
C ASN A 248 24.74 4.88 -0.98
N GLN A 249 25.32 4.94 0.22
CA GLN A 249 26.16 3.87 0.78
C GLN A 249 25.36 2.75 1.45
N LEU A 250 24.06 2.93 1.68
CA LEU A 250 23.23 1.98 2.41
C LEU A 250 23.16 0.58 1.77
N PRO A 251 23.10 0.43 0.42
CA PRO A 251 23.22 -0.87 -0.24
C PRO A 251 24.51 -1.63 0.06
N ASN A 252 25.62 -0.90 0.22
CA ASN A 252 26.95 -1.47 0.41
C ASN A 252 27.27 -1.73 1.89
N THR A 253 26.64 -0.97 2.78
CA THR A 253 26.92 -1.03 4.22
C THR A 253 25.91 -1.91 4.94
N GLN A 254 24.61 -1.69 4.73
CA GLN A 254 23.55 -2.35 5.50
C GLN A 254 22.78 -3.41 4.72
N LEU A 255 22.67 -3.28 3.38
CA LEU A 255 21.91 -4.20 2.53
C LEU A 255 22.83 -5.08 1.66
N GLN A 256 23.92 -5.57 2.27
CA GLN A 256 25.03 -6.23 1.56
C GLN A 256 24.62 -7.50 0.81
N LYS A 257 23.65 -8.26 1.30
CA LYS A 257 23.24 -9.49 0.62
C LYS A 257 22.29 -9.18 -0.54
N LEU A 258 21.39 -8.22 -0.35
CA LEU A 258 20.49 -7.74 -1.39
C LEU A 258 21.26 -7.06 -2.52
N SER A 259 22.26 -6.22 -2.22
CA SER A 259 23.06 -5.55 -3.26
C SER A 259 23.85 -6.53 -4.14
N LYS A 260 24.24 -7.70 -3.62
CA LYS A 260 24.94 -8.74 -4.39
C LYS A 260 24.04 -9.57 -5.31
N SER A 261 22.73 -9.56 -5.10
CA SER A 261 21.79 -10.42 -5.85
C SER A 261 21.57 -9.96 -7.29
N GLY A 262 21.83 -8.68 -7.62
CA GLY A 262 21.59 -8.12 -8.95
C GLY A 262 20.11 -8.02 -9.37
N ALA A 263 19.21 -8.71 -8.66
CA ALA A 263 17.77 -8.69 -8.88
C ALA A 263 17.05 -7.51 -8.18
N PHE A 264 17.77 -6.69 -7.42
CA PHE A 264 17.20 -5.61 -6.62
C PHE A 264 17.68 -4.25 -7.13
N ASN A 265 16.75 -3.32 -7.24
CA ASN A 265 17.03 -1.93 -7.62
C ASN A 265 16.71 -1.01 -6.44
N PHE A 266 17.72 -0.38 -5.86
CA PHE A 266 17.52 0.54 -4.76
C PHE A 266 17.29 1.95 -5.29
N LYS A 267 16.26 2.63 -4.78
CA LYS A 267 15.95 4.01 -5.14
C LYS A 267 15.72 4.84 -3.88
N PHE A 268 16.78 5.52 -3.43
CA PHE A 268 16.72 6.42 -2.29
C PHE A 268 16.33 7.83 -2.74
N GLU A 269 15.46 8.50 -1.98
CA GLU A 269 15.00 9.86 -2.27
C GLU A 269 14.95 10.66 -0.96
N VAL A 270 15.77 11.70 -0.84
CA VAL A 270 15.60 12.69 0.24
C VAL A 270 14.48 13.63 -0.17
N ALA A 271 13.54 13.89 0.73
CA ALA A 271 12.39 14.74 0.45
C ALA A 271 12.30 15.83 1.52
N GLU A 272 12.25 17.08 1.10
CA GLU A 272 12.01 18.19 2.00
C GLU A 272 10.58 18.10 2.59
N LYS A 273 10.49 18.26 3.91
CA LYS A 273 9.20 18.30 4.59
C LYS A 273 8.56 19.66 4.34
N TRP A 274 7.54 19.70 3.48
CA TRP A 274 6.65 20.85 3.43
C TRP A 274 5.81 20.85 4.71
N ILE A 275 6.18 21.69 5.68
CA ILE A 275 5.27 22.06 6.75
C ILE A 275 4.19 22.90 6.08
N ASP A 276 3.01 22.31 5.91
CA ASP A 276 1.87 23.03 5.40
C ASP A 276 1.40 24.02 6.50
N GLU A 277 1.95 25.24 6.49
CA GLU A 277 1.62 26.30 7.46
C GLU A 277 0.15 26.78 7.34
N GLY A 278 -0.65 26.18 6.45
CA GLY A 278 -2.01 26.62 6.12
C GLY A 278 -3.13 26.24 7.09
N ALA A 279 -2.96 25.28 8.01
CA ALA A 279 -4.08 24.76 8.79
C ALA A 279 -4.49 25.57 10.05
N SER A 280 -3.77 26.65 10.39
CA SER A 280 -4.03 27.39 11.65
C SER A 280 -4.85 28.69 11.50
N LYS A 281 -5.55 28.91 10.37
CA LYS A 281 -6.47 30.06 10.19
C LYS A 281 -7.87 29.65 9.72
N LYS A 282 -8.64 28.97 10.57
CA LYS A 282 -10.11 29.11 10.62
C LYS A 282 -10.58 29.02 12.08
N ARG A 283 -10.63 30.17 12.74
CA ARG A 283 -11.53 30.46 13.86
C ARG A 283 -12.55 31.46 13.36
#